data_AF-A0A937HWP8-F1
#
_entry.id   AF-A0A937HWP8-F1
#
_cell.length_a   1.000
_cell.length_b   1.000
_cell.length_c   1.000
_cell.angle_alpha   90.00
_cell.angle_beta   90.00
_cell.angle_gamma   90.00
#
_symmetry.space_group_name_H-M   'P 1'
#
loop_
_entity.id
_entity.type
_entity.pdbx_description
1 polymer ?
#
loop_
_entity_poly.entity_id
_entity_poly.type
_entity_poly.pdbx_seq_one_letter_code
_entity_poly.pdbx_strand_id
1 'polypeptide(L)' 'MAPLQLQSMQWTPDGELHPADRITLLNTLIPQCIPTIQIELIKAVERIAITQTTLTPQVCES' A
#
# COMPACT_ATOMS: atom_id res chain seq x y z
N MET A 1 -16.91 16.65 -1.97
CA MET A 1 -15.89 16.39 -0.93
C MET A 1 -16.02 14.94 -0.53
N ALA A 2 -15.04 14.09 -0.86
CA ALA A 2 -15.07 12.69 -0.42
C ALA A 2 -14.86 12.65 1.10
N PRO A 3 -15.61 11.83 1.85
CA PRO A 3 -15.44 11.72 3.29
C PRO A 3 -14.02 11.22 3.60
N LEU A 4 -13.29 11.96 4.43
CA LEU A 4 -12.00 11.51 4.96
C LEU A 4 -12.30 10.38 5.95
N GLN A 5 -12.31 9.13 5.47
CA GLN A 5 -12.40 7.95 6.33
C GLN A 5 -11.12 7.90 7.17
N LEU A 6 -11.25 8.24 8.45
CA LEU A 6 -10.14 8.26 9.41
C LEU A 6 -9.80 6.80 9.76
N GLN A 7 -9.01 6.16 8.89
CA GLN A 7 -8.48 4.82 9.14
C GLN A 7 -7.33 4.92 10.14
N SER A 8 -7.45 4.18 11.25
CA SER A 8 -6.33 3.97 12.16
C SER A 8 -5.28 3.15 11.43
N MET A 9 -4.19 3.80 11.05
CA MET A 9 -3.06 3.12 10.43
C MET A 9 -2.15 2.56 11.52
N GLN A 10 -1.75 1.31 11.37
CA GLN A 10 -0.79 0.66 12.24
C GLN A 10 0.61 1.07 11.81
N TRP A 11 1.36 1.63 12.76
CA TRP A 11 2.77 1.94 12.59
C TRP A 11 3.58 0.86 13.26
N THR A 12 4.66 0.42 12.61
CA THR A 12 5.65 -0.44 13.21
C THR A 12 6.38 0.33 14.33
N PRO A 13 7.01 -0.38 15.29
CA PRO A 13 7.82 0.25 16.33
C PRO A 13 8.96 1.12 15.77
N ASP A 14 9.40 0.83 14.54
CA ASP A 14 10.45 1.57 13.82
C ASP A 14 9.93 2.86 13.17
N GLY A 15 8.62 3.16 13.31
CA GLY A 15 7.99 4.34 12.73
C GLY A 15 7.65 4.20 11.24
N GLU A 16 7.70 2.98 10.70
CA GLU A 16 7.23 2.70 9.34
C GLU A 16 5.75 2.34 9.34
N LEU A 17 5.03 2.71 8.27
CA LEU A 17 3.64 2.30 8.13
C LEU A 17 3.57 0.80 7.81
N HIS A 18 2.67 0.07 8.47
CA HIS A 18 2.49 -1.35 8.21
C HIS A 18 2.22 -1.59 6.72
N PRO A 19 2.83 -2.61 6.08
CA PRO A 19 2.73 -2.80 4.64
C PRO A 19 1.29 -2.90 4.10
N ALA A 20 0.37 -3.50 4.86
CA ALA A 20 -1.04 -3.56 4.52
C ALA A 20 -1.71 -2.17 4.52
N ASP A 21 -1.35 -1.33 5.48
CA ASP A 21 -1.88 0.03 5.60
C ASP A 21 -1.30 0.98 4.55
N ARG A 22 -0.07 0.71 4.07
CA ARG A 22 0.52 1.41 2.91
C ARG A 22 -0.31 1.21 1.66
N ILE A 23 -0.74 -0.02 1.39
CA ILE A 23 -1.59 -0.32 0.22
C ILE A 23 -2.95 0.35 0.36
N THR A 24 -3.55 0.28 1.55
CA THR A 24 -4.81 0.96 1.85
C THR A 24 -4.71 2.47 1.62
N LEU A 25 -3.65 3.11 2.12
CA LEU A 25 -3.39 4.54 1.92
C LEU A 25 -3.26 4.89 0.44
N LEU A 26 -2.46 4.11 -0.30
CA LEU A 26 -2.25 4.34 -1.73
C LEU A 26 -3.57 4.20 -2.49
N ASN A 27 -4.38 3.19 -2.20
CA ASN A 27 -5.70 3.00 -2.81
C ASN A 27 -6.68 4.15 -2.51
N THR A 28 -6.57 4.79 -1.34
CA THR A 28 -7.37 5.97 -1.00
C THR A 28 -6.86 7.25 -1.70
N LEU A 29 -5.55 7.38 -1.89
CA LEU A 29 -4.93 8.57 -2.50
C LEU A 29 -5.00 8.56 -4.04
N ILE A 30 -4.87 7.39 -4.68
CA ILE A 30 -4.94 7.24 -6.15
C ILE A 30 -6.15 7.98 -6.74
N PRO A 31 -7.41 7.77 -6.32
CA PRO A 31 -8.56 8.43 -6.94
C PRO A 31 -8.61 9.95 -6.70
N GLN A 32 -7.84 10.48 -5.74
CA GLN A 32 -7.85 11.90 -5.37
C GLN A 32 -6.69 12.71 -5.99
N CYS A 33 -5.68 12.03 -6.54
CA CYS A 33 -4.51 12.65 -7.14
C CYS A 33 -4.74 13.04 -8.61
N ILE A 34 -3.90 13.95 -9.13
CA ILE A 34 -3.86 14.28 -10.56
C ILE A 34 -3.30 13.11 -11.39
N PRO A 35 -3.68 12.94 -12.67
CA PRO A 35 -3.37 11.74 -13.47
C PRO A 35 -1.88 11.35 -13.48
N THR A 36 -0.97 12.32 -13.52
CA THR A 36 0.48 12.09 -13.49
C THR A 36 0.92 11.43 -12.19
N ILE A 37 0.35 11.85 -11.05
CA ILE A 37 0.64 11.29 -9.73
C ILE A 37 -0.08 9.95 -9.56
N GLN A 38 -1.29 9.79 -10.10
CA GLN A 38 -2.01 8.51 -10.07
C GLN A 38 -1.18 7.37 -10.68
N ILE A 39 -0.56 7.61 -11.83
CA ILE A 39 0.29 6.61 -12.50
C ILE A 39 1.48 6.21 -11.62
N GLU A 40 2.14 7.17 -10.98
CA GLU A 40 3.28 6.88 -10.10
C GLU A 40 2.85 6.14 -8.82
N LEU A 41 1.67 6.47 -8.26
CA LEU A 41 1.10 5.76 -7.12
C LEU A 41 0.73 4.32 -7.48
N ILE A 42 0.15 4.07 -8.65
CA ILE A 42 -0.15 2.72 -9.16
C ILE A 42 1.15 1.92 -9.29
N LYS A 43 2.19 2.48 -9.92
CA LYS A 43 3.51 1.83 -10.01
C LYS A 43 4.10 1.52 -8.64
N ALA A 44 3.89 2.38 -7.65
CA ALA A 44 4.36 2.14 -6.29
C ALA A 44 3.62 0.96 -5.64
N VAL A 45 2.29 0.88 -5.81
CA VAL A 45 1.48 -0.27 -5.36
C VAL A 45 1.96 -1.57 -6.02
N GLU A 46 2.18 -1.57 -7.33
CA GLU A 46 2.64 -2.75 -8.08
C GLU A 46 4.01 -3.23 -7.57
N ARG A 47 4.96 -2.32 -7.35
CA ARG A 47 6.28 -2.69 -6.79
C ARG A 47 6.15 -3.30 -5.40
N ILE A 48 5.34 -2.71 -4.53
CA ILE A 48 5.12 -3.24 -3.17
C ILE A 48 4.50 -4.63 -3.25
N ALA A 49 3.50 -4.84 -4.11
CA ALA A 49 2.89 -6.14 -4.30
C ALA A 49 3.91 -7.19 -4.79
N ILE A 50 4.76 -6.85 -5.75
CA ILE A 50 5.83 -7.74 -6.24
C ILE A 50 6.82 -8.08 -5.13
N THR A 51 7.27 -7.09 -4.34
CA THR A 51 8.19 -7.29 -3.21
C THR A 51 7.58 -8.14 -2.10
N GLN A 52 6.28 -7.99 -1.83
CA GLN A 52 5.59 -8.82 -0.83
C GLN A 52 5.37 -10.25 -1.32
N THR A 53 5.09 -10.44 -2.61
CA THR A 53 4.93 -11.78 -3.21
C THR A 53 6.26 -12.56 -3.22
N THR A 54 7.39 -11.85 -3.29
CA THR A 54 8.73 -12.46 -3.13
C THR A 54 9.08 -12.79 -1.68
N LEU A 55 8.40 -12.19 -0.70
CA LEU A 55 8.59 -12.44 0.74
C LEU A 55 7.65 -13.49 1.34
N THR A 56 6.66 -13.96 0.59
CA THR A 56 6.04 -15.26 0.87
C THR A 56 6.92 -16.33 0.21
N PRO A 57 7.89 -16.97 0.90
CA PRO A 57 8.28 -18.29 0.47
C PRO A 57 6.97 -19.06 0.46
N GLN A 58 6.58 -19.56 -0.70
CA GLN A 58 5.62 -20.65 -0.73
C GLN A 58 6.17 -21.65 0.27
N VAL A 59 5.45 -21.82 1.38
CA VAL A 59 5.70 -22.93 2.28
C VAL A 59 5.47 -24.13 1.38
N CYS A 60 6.56 -24.71 0.88
CA CYS A 60 6.55 -26.04 0.30
C CYS A 60 6.08 -26.95 1.43
N GLU A 61 4.77 -27.15 1.51
CA GLU A 61 4.23 -28.30 2.20
C GLU A 61 4.70 -29.53 1.44
N SER A 62 5.42 -30.38 2.17
CA SER A 62 6.17 -31.55 1.71
C SER A 62 5.29 -32.73 1.34
#